data_AF-A0A3D4FPY4-F1
#
_entry.id   AF-A0A3D4FPY4-F1
#
_cell.length_a   1.000
_cell.length_b   1.000
_cell.length_c   1.000
_cell.angle_alpha   90.00
_cell.angle_beta   90.00
_cell.angle_gamma   90.00
#
_symmetry.space_group_name_H-M   'P 1'
#
loop_
_entity.id
_entity.type
_entity.pdbx_description
1 polymer ?
#
loop_
_entity_poly.entity_id
_entity_poly.type
_entity_poly.pdbx_seq_one_letter_code
_entity_poly.pdbx_strand_id
1 'polypeptide(L)'
;AENHFWNASSACCNFFDSDVNDVAYLAGLIDAVKDAYTIDEKRVYLIGHSNGGFMSYRMAHEHSGTIAAIASLAGADQTQPRPAPPNPVHVLQIHGTADTAITYEGGEFRGGGHPGAKESVGNWSAHNGCAATGLDAGTVDLDGGLEGAETDITRYTSGCNNGG
;
A
#
# COMPACT_ATOMS: atom_id res chain seq x y z
N ALA A 1 15.20 -8.24 -22.35
CA ALA A 1 15.78 -7.57 -21.17
C ALA A 1 14.97 -8.01 -19.97
N GLU A 2 15.61 -8.36 -18.85
CA GLU A 2 14.88 -8.65 -17.63
C GLU A 2 14.33 -7.34 -17.07
N ASN A 3 13.01 -7.26 -16.91
CA ASN A 3 12.34 -6.11 -16.33
C ASN A 3 12.31 -6.29 -14.81
N HIS A 4 13.10 -5.49 -14.08
CA HIS A 4 13.17 -5.55 -12.61
C HIS A 4 12.23 -4.52 -11.99
N PHE A 5 10.92 -4.65 -12.25
CA PHE A 5 9.87 -3.82 -11.67
C PHE A 5 8.52 -4.53 -11.64
N TRP A 6 7.60 -4.02 -10.82
CA TRP A 6 6.18 -4.35 -10.81
C TRP A 6 5.36 -3.35 -11.64
N ASN A 7 4.39 -3.85 -12.40
CA ASN A 7 3.38 -3.05 -13.10
C ASN A 7 2.32 -2.46 -12.15
N ALA A 8 2.76 -1.85 -11.06
CA ALA A 8 1.93 -1.52 -9.91
C ALA A 8 0.96 -0.34 -10.09
N SER A 9 1.39 0.71 -10.78
CA SER A 9 0.59 1.91 -10.98
C SER A 9 1.10 2.72 -12.18
N SER A 10 0.36 3.77 -12.55
CA SER A 10 0.81 4.76 -13.53
C SER A 10 2.01 5.59 -13.05
N ALA A 11 2.26 5.67 -11.74
CA ALA A 11 3.36 6.44 -11.16
C ALA A 11 4.70 5.72 -11.28
N CYS A 12 4.73 4.44 -10.92
CA CYS A 12 5.96 3.66 -10.94
C CYS A 12 5.66 2.16 -11.06
N CYS A 13 6.48 1.38 -11.75
CA CYS A 13 7.69 1.76 -12.50
C CYS A 13 7.66 1.19 -13.92
N ASN A 14 6.47 0.93 -14.43
CA ASN A 14 6.26 0.40 -15.76
C ASN A 14 6.43 1.49 -16.84
N PHE A 15 7.61 2.10 -16.91
CA PHE A 15 7.90 3.22 -17.81
C PHE A 15 8.04 2.83 -19.29
N PHE A 16 8.00 1.53 -19.58
CA PHE A 16 8.16 0.96 -20.91
C PHE A 16 6.90 0.25 -21.40
N ASP A 17 5.76 0.47 -20.73
CA ASP A 17 4.47 -0.12 -21.06
C ASP A 17 4.52 -1.64 -21.25
N SER A 18 5.26 -2.33 -20.37
CA SER A 18 5.30 -3.78 -20.29
C SER A 18 3.90 -4.32 -20.02
N ASP A 19 3.53 -5.38 -20.74
CA ASP A 19 2.26 -6.10 -20.64
C ASP A 19 2.29 -7.27 -19.64
N VAL A 20 3.45 -7.50 -19.00
CA VAL A 20 3.61 -8.47 -17.91
C VAL A 20 2.53 -8.26 -16.85
N ASN A 21 1.87 -9.33 -16.46
CA ASN A 21 0.80 -9.31 -15.48
C ASN A 21 1.31 -9.76 -14.10
N ASP A 22 1.88 -8.83 -13.33
CA ASP A 22 2.42 -9.15 -12.00
C ASP A 22 1.33 -9.50 -10.98
N VAL A 23 0.10 -9.00 -11.16
CA VAL A 23 -1.04 -9.39 -10.32
C VAL A 23 -1.31 -10.88 -10.44
N ALA A 24 -1.40 -11.39 -11.68
CA ALA A 24 -1.60 -12.82 -11.92
C ALA A 24 -0.45 -13.66 -11.38
N TYR A 25 0.79 -13.18 -11.51
CA TYR A 25 1.96 -13.85 -10.95
C TYR A 25 1.89 -13.93 -9.41
N LEU A 26 1.63 -12.81 -8.73
CA LEU A 26 1.55 -12.78 -7.26
C LEU A 26 0.37 -13.59 -6.72
N ALA A 27 -0.79 -13.52 -7.37
CA ALA A 27 -1.94 -14.36 -7.02
C ALA A 27 -1.61 -15.85 -7.17
N GLY A 28 -1.02 -16.25 -8.30
CA GLY A 28 -0.61 -17.63 -8.54
C GLY A 28 0.48 -18.12 -7.57
N LEU A 29 1.39 -17.23 -7.14
CA LEU A 29 2.39 -17.54 -6.13
C LEU A 29 1.73 -17.81 -4.77
N ILE A 30 0.74 -16.99 -4.37
CA ILE A 30 -0.01 -17.21 -3.12
C ILE A 30 -0.73 -18.57 -3.18
N ASP A 31 -1.38 -18.88 -4.29
CA ASP A 31 -2.08 -20.16 -4.48
C ASP A 31 -1.10 -21.34 -4.42
N ALA A 32 0.06 -21.24 -5.08
CA ALA A 32 1.09 -22.27 -5.00
C ALA A 32 1.61 -22.50 -3.57
N VAL A 33 1.72 -21.43 -2.76
CA VAL A 33 2.09 -21.56 -1.34
C VAL A 33 0.98 -22.22 -0.52
N LYS A 34 -0.29 -21.89 -0.76
CA LYS A 34 -1.44 -22.55 -0.11
C LYS A 34 -1.49 -24.05 -0.42
N ASP A 35 -1.17 -24.43 -1.64
CA ASP A 35 -1.15 -25.83 -2.06
C ASP A 35 0.04 -26.60 -1.46
N ALA A 36 1.19 -25.94 -1.31
CA ALA A 36 2.41 -26.58 -0.82
C ALA A 36 2.52 -26.63 0.71
N TYR A 37 1.85 -25.73 1.44
CA TYR A 37 2.01 -25.56 2.89
C TYR A 37 0.68 -25.34 3.60
N THR A 38 0.55 -25.84 4.83
CA THR A 38 -0.57 -25.47 5.70
C THR A 38 -0.38 -24.05 6.23
N ILE A 39 -1.14 -23.11 5.68
CA ILE A 39 -1.15 -21.70 6.10
C ILE A 39 -2.54 -21.29 6.60
N ASP A 40 -2.62 -20.19 7.36
CA ASP A 40 -3.90 -19.53 7.64
C ASP A 40 -4.24 -18.61 6.47
N GLU A 41 -5.17 -19.05 5.61
CA GLU A 41 -5.57 -18.29 4.41
C GLU A 41 -6.22 -16.93 4.73
N LYS A 42 -6.65 -16.71 5.97
CA LYS A 42 -7.18 -15.42 6.43
C LYS A 42 -6.09 -14.45 6.86
N ARG A 43 -4.82 -14.84 6.78
CA ARG A 43 -3.65 -14.06 7.22
C ARG A 43 -2.57 -14.01 6.15
N VAL A 44 -2.96 -13.66 4.93
CA VAL A 44 -2.02 -13.35 3.84
C VAL A 44 -1.75 -11.85 3.85
N TYR A 45 -0.48 -11.47 3.94
CA TYR A 45 -0.03 -10.08 4.03
C TYR A 45 0.95 -9.76 2.92
N LEU A 46 0.86 -8.57 2.34
CA LEU A 46 1.87 -8.06 1.41
C LEU A 46 2.63 -6.90 2.04
N ILE A 47 3.95 -6.95 1.95
CA ILE A 47 4.83 -5.89 2.41
C ILE A 47 5.70 -5.48 1.24
N GLY A 48 5.75 -4.18 0.95
CA GLY A 48 6.47 -3.68 -0.21
C GLY A 48 7.13 -2.33 0.04
N HIS A 49 8.32 -2.17 -0.51
CA HIS A 49 9.07 -0.91 -0.52
C HIS A 49 9.00 -0.25 -1.90
N SER A 50 8.81 1.08 -1.94
CA SER A 50 8.74 1.89 -3.16
C SER A 50 7.73 1.30 -4.15
N ASN A 51 8.15 0.88 -5.35
CA ASN A 51 7.32 0.18 -6.33
C ASN A 51 6.56 -1.03 -5.77
N GLY A 52 7.17 -1.78 -4.84
CA GLY A 52 6.48 -2.88 -4.15
C GLY A 52 5.38 -2.39 -3.21
N GLY A 53 5.50 -1.18 -2.64
CA GLY A 53 4.46 -0.53 -1.84
C GLY A 53 3.25 -0.18 -2.71
N PHE A 54 3.48 0.39 -3.89
CA PHE A 54 2.42 0.57 -4.90
C PHE A 54 1.78 -0.78 -5.27
N MET A 55 2.58 -1.82 -5.48
CA MET A 55 2.06 -3.14 -5.85
C MET A 55 1.22 -3.76 -4.73
N SER A 56 1.57 -3.48 -3.48
CA SER A 56 0.80 -3.91 -2.31
C SER A 56 -0.58 -3.26 -2.29
N TYR A 57 -0.69 -1.95 -2.54
CA TYR A 57 -1.99 -1.28 -2.71
C TYR A 57 -2.81 -1.87 -3.87
N ARG A 58 -2.16 -2.12 -5.01
CA ARG A 58 -2.82 -2.74 -6.16
C ARG A 58 -3.39 -4.13 -5.82
N MET A 59 -2.60 -4.99 -5.18
CA MET A 59 -3.04 -6.31 -4.75
C MET A 59 -4.12 -6.26 -3.66
N ALA A 60 -4.05 -5.32 -2.73
CA ALA A 60 -5.10 -5.12 -1.73
C ALA A 60 -6.45 -4.77 -2.39
N HIS A 61 -6.43 -4.00 -3.48
CA HIS A 61 -7.65 -3.63 -4.21
C HIS A 61 -8.18 -4.80 -5.05
N GLU A 62 -7.32 -5.38 -5.90
CA GLU A 62 -7.72 -6.41 -6.87
C GLU A 62 -7.97 -7.78 -6.22
N HIS A 63 -7.33 -8.07 -5.08
CA HIS A 63 -7.40 -9.35 -4.37
C HIS A 63 -7.79 -9.20 -2.89
N SER A 64 -8.65 -8.24 -2.56
CA SER A 64 -9.13 -8.01 -1.17
C SER A 64 -9.72 -9.23 -0.46
N GLY A 65 -10.23 -10.23 -1.19
CA GLY A 65 -10.72 -11.48 -0.61
C GLY A 65 -9.60 -12.43 -0.14
N THR A 66 -8.38 -12.21 -0.62
CA THR A 66 -7.19 -12.99 -0.27
C THR A 66 -6.27 -12.20 0.67
N ILE A 67 -6.08 -10.90 0.43
CA ILE A 67 -5.12 -10.07 1.16
C ILE A 67 -5.78 -9.50 2.41
N ALA A 68 -5.30 -9.90 3.59
CA ALA A 68 -5.83 -9.46 4.88
C ALA A 68 -5.29 -8.09 5.32
N ALA A 69 -4.02 -7.82 5.01
CA ALA A 69 -3.43 -6.50 5.24
C ALA A 69 -2.22 -6.25 4.34
N ILE A 70 -1.86 -4.98 4.21
CA ILE A 70 -0.60 -4.57 3.57
C ILE A 70 0.21 -3.62 4.44
N ALA A 71 1.53 -3.64 4.22
CA ALA A 71 2.43 -2.58 4.66
C ALA A 71 3.19 -2.01 3.46
N SER A 72 3.00 -0.72 3.21
CA SER A 72 3.69 0.04 2.16
C SER A 72 4.73 0.96 2.80
N LEU A 73 5.99 0.77 2.42
CA LEU A 73 7.10 1.66 2.78
C LEU A 73 7.49 2.48 1.55
N ALA A 74 7.41 3.81 1.62
CA ALA A 74 7.77 4.71 0.51
C ALA A 74 7.03 4.43 -0.82
N GLY A 75 5.89 3.73 -0.79
CA GLY A 75 4.95 3.61 -1.91
C GLY A 75 3.74 4.52 -1.71
N ALA A 76 2.77 4.47 -2.62
CA ALA A 76 1.50 5.16 -2.47
C ALA A 76 0.36 4.37 -3.13
N ASP A 77 -0.88 4.77 -2.84
CA ASP A 77 -2.05 4.28 -3.58
C ASP A 77 -2.04 4.84 -5.02
N GLN A 78 -3.05 4.51 -5.82
CA GLN A 78 -3.23 5.03 -7.18
C GLN A 78 -4.17 6.24 -7.22
N THR A 79 -3.91 7.16 -8.15
CA THR A 79 -4.58 8.46 -8.27
C THR A 79 -6.00 8.40 -8.84
N GLN A 80 -6.32 7.36 -9.60
CA GLN A 80 -7.62 7.25 -10.25
C GLN A 80 -8.70 6.84 -9.23
N PRO A 81 -9.81 7.58 -9.10
CA PRO A 81 -10.91 7.13 -8.27
C PRO A 81 -11.41 5.74 -8.70
N ARG A 82 -11.58 4.84 -7.73
CA ARG A 82 -12.10 3.49 -7.93
C ARG A 82 -13.15 3.16 -6.87
N PRO A 83 -14.11 2.27 -7.15
CA PRO A 83 -15.00 1.75 -6.11
C PRO A 83 -14.18 1.04 -5.02
N ALA A 84 -14.73 1.02 -3.80
CA ALA A 84 -14.16 0.22 -2.73
C ALA A 84 -14.09 -1.26 -3.14
N PRO A 85 -12.99 -1.97 -2.81
CA PRO A 85 -12.93 -3.40 -3.03
C PRO A 85 -13.99 -4.12 -2.18
N PRO A 86 -14.41 -5.34 -2.56
CA PRO A 86 -15.52 -6.04 -1.92
C PRO A 86 -15.26 -6.42 -0.45
N ASN A 87 -14.00 -6.55 -0.04
CA ASN A 87 -13.63 -6.85 1.34
C ASN A 87 -12.74 -5.72 1.88
N PRO A 88 -12.93 -5.28 3.13
CA PRO A 88 -11.99 -4.38 3.80
C PRO A 88 -10.60 -5.02 3.93
N VAL A 89 -9.55 -4.20 3.88
CA VAL A 89 -8.16 -4.65 4.03
C VAL A 89 -7.44 -3.68 4.97
N HIS A 90 -6.69 -4.17 5.94
CA HIS A 90 -5.91 -3.29 6.81
C HIS A 90 -4.70 -2.70 6.06
N VAL A 91 -4.42 -1.40 6.22
CA VAL A 91 -3.29 -0.73 5.59
C VAL A 91 -2.41 -0.08 6.63
N LEU A 92 -1.10 -0.37 6.53
CA LEU A 92 -0.03 0.38 7.16
C LEU A 92 0.76 1.12 6.08
N GLN A 93 0.80 2.44 6.16
CA GLN A 93 1.64 3.30 5.32
C GLN A 93 2.77 3.87 6.16
N ILE A 94 4.01 3.67 5.72
CA ILE A 94 5.21 4.25 6.32
C ILE A 94 5.88 5.10 5.23
N HIS A 95 6.17 6.36 5.53
CA HIS A 95 6.67 7.28 4.52
C HIS A 95 7.53 8.37 5.14
N GLY A 96 8.71 8.61 4.55
CA GLY A 96 9.60 9.67 4.99
C GLY A 96 9.10 11.03 4.52
N THR A 97 9.08 12.03 5.40
CA THR A 97 8.69 13.41 5.05
C THR A 97 9.71 14.10 4.14
N ALA A 98 10.95 13.59 4.10
CA ALA A 98 12.04 14.07 3.24
C ALA A 98 12.24 13.22 1.96
N ASP A 99 11.32 12.30 1.63
CA ASP A 99 11.41 11.52 0.39
C ASP A 99 11.29 12.45 -0.83
N THR A 100 12.27 12.36 -1.73
CA THR A 100 12.36 13.18 -2.95
C THR A 100 12.04 12.40 -4.22
N ALA A 101 11.84 11.08 -4.11
CA ALA A 101 11.43 10.22 -5.21
C ALA A 101 9.91 10.08 -5.23
N ILE A 102 9.33 9.56 -4.15
CA ILE A 102 7.88 9.51 -3.93
C ILE A 102 7.61 10.51 -2.83
N THR A 103 7.14 11.71 -3.18
CA THR A 103 7.02 12.79 -2.21
C THR A 103 5.90 12.53 -1.21
N TYR A 104 6.14 12.90 0.06
CA TYR A 104 5.17 12.69 1.14
C TYR A 104 3.81 13.36 0.88
N GLU A 105 3.81 14.55 0.29
CA GLU A 105 2.60 15.32 -0.01
C GLU A 105 1.92 14.92 -1.33
N GLY A 106 2.48 13.94 -2.05
CA GLY A 106 2.00 13.56 -3.38
C GLY A 106 2.65 14.39 -4.48
N GLY A 107 2.41 14.01 -5.73
CA GLY A 107 3.01 14.66 -6.87
C GLY A 107 3.16 13.73 -8.07
N GLU A 108 4.23 13.93 -8.82
CA GLU A 108 4.55 13.14 -10.01
C GLU A 108 5.93 12.52 -9.88
N PHE A 109 6.04 11.25 -10.24
CA PHE A 109 7.30 10.56 -10.43
C PHE A 109 7.44 10.20 -11.91
N ARG A 110 8.43 10.81 -12.59
CA ARG A 110 8.70 10.59 -14.03
C ARG A 110 7.44 10.74 -14.93
N GLY A 111 6.58 11.69 -14.61
CA GLY A 111 5.34 11.98 -15.36
C GLY A 111 4.14 11.13 -14.98
N GLY A 112 4.28 10.20 -14.03
CA GLY A 112 3.18 9.45 -13.45
C GLY A 112 2.76 9.99 -12.09
N GLY A 113 1.50 10.38 -11.95
CA GLY A 113 0.97 10.95 -10.70
C GLY A 113 0.77 9.91 -9.59
N HIS A 114 1.05 10.30 -8.35
CA HIS A 114 0.75 9.53 -7.14
C HIS A 114 0.14 10.44 -6.05
N PRO A 115 -0.79 9.91 -5.21
CA PRO A 115 -1.28 10.64 -4.04
C PRO A 115 -0.20 10.77 -2.98
N GLY A 116 -0.42 11.66 -2.01
CA GLY A 116 0.43 11.76 -0.83
C GLY A 116 0.28 10.57 0.12
N ALA A 117 1.18 10.47 1.11
CA ALA A 117 1.13 9.41 2.11
C ALA A 117 -0.16 9.45 2.93
N LYS A 118 -0.55 10.64 3.42
CA LYS A 118 -1.81 10.84 4.16
C LYS A 118 -3.03 10.60 3.29
N GLU A 119 -2.99 11.04 2.04
CA GLU A 119 -4.07 10.83 1.07
C GLU A 119 -4.26 9.34 0.75
N SER A 120 -3.17 8.58 0.55
CA SER A 120 -3.23 7.13 0.33
C SER A 120 -3.96 6.41 1.47
N VAL A 121 -3.65 6.75 2.73
CA VAL A 121 -4.34 6.18 3.89
C VAL A 121 -5.78 6.68 3.99
N GLY A 122 -6.04 7.95 3.66
CA GLY A 122 -7.39 8.52 3.62
C GLY A 122 -8.31 7.83 2.62
N ASN A 123 -7.80 7.55 1.41
CA ASN A 123 -8.51 6.79 0.38
C ASN A 123 -8.86 5.39 0.90
N TRP A 124 -7.90 4.71 1.53
CA TRP A 124 -8.13 3.37 2.04
C TRP A 124 -9.05 3.33 3.28
N SER A 125 -8.95 4.35 4.14
CA SER A 125 -9.89 4.57 5.23
C SER A 125 -11.32 4.68 4.70
N ALA A 126 -11.54 5.41 3.60
CA ALA A 126 -12.83 5.49 2.95
C ALA A 126 -13.27 4.14 2.34
N HIS A 127 -12.37 3.38 1.72
CA HIS A 127 -12.65 2.03 1.23
C HIS A 127 -13.08 1.06 2.34
N ASN A 128 -12.47 1.19 3.51
CA ASN A 128 -12.81 0.42 4.70
C ASN A 128 -14.07 0.92 5.44
N GLY A 129 -14.67 2.03 4.99
CA GLY A 129 -15.87 2.62 5.63
C GLY A 129 -15.58 3.36 6.93
N CYS A 130 -14.32 3.62 7.25
CA CYS A 130 -13.91 4.35 8.43
C CYS A 130 -14.29 5.85 8.34
N ALA A 131 -14.33 6.51 9.49
CA ALA A 131 -14.42 7.96 9.57
C ALA A 131 -13.23 8.65 8.89
N ALA A 132 -13.46 9.79 8.26
CA ALA A 132 -12.44 10.53 7.50
C ALA A 132 -11.34 11.16 8.38
N THR A 133 -11.53 11.23 9.70
CA THR A 133 -10.57 11.85 10.62
C THR A 133 -9.70 10.78 11.27
N GLY A 134 -8.41 10.80 10.95
CA GLY A 134 -7.40 10.03 11.64
C GLY A 134 -7.16 10.58 13.06
N LEU A 135 -6.88 9.67 13.99
CA LEU A 135 -6.54 9.99 15.37
C LEU A 135 -5.03 10.01 15.52
N ASP A 136 -4.51 11.05 16.17
CA ASP A 136 -3.12 11.07 16.65
C ASP A 136 -2.93 9.93 17.66
N ALA A 137 -1.95 9.08 17.40
CA ALA A 137 -1.58 7.94 18.22
C ALA A 137 -0.18 8.09 18.84
N GLY A 138 0.36 9.30 18.86
CA GLY A 138 1.64 9.66 19.43
C GLY A 138 2.81 9.52 18.46
N THR A 139 4.02 9.58 19.01
CA THR A 139 5.27 9.50 18.25
C THR A 139 6.11 8.31 18.68
N VAL A 140 6.95 7.82 17.78
CA VAL A 140 7.94 6.76 18.02
C VAL A 140 9.29 7.15 17.40
N ASP A 141 10.36 6.66 18.02
CA ASP A 141 11.74 6.75 17.49
C ASP A 141 12.02 5.44 16.74
N LEU A 142 12.10 5.52 15.41
CA LEU A 142 12.37 4.39 14.52
C LEU A 142 13.75 4.48 13.86
N ASP A 143 14.27 5.69 13.68
CA ASP A 143 15.60 5.95 13.14
C ASP A 143 16.48 6.62 14.18
N GLY A 144 17.26 5.81 14.89
CA GLY A 144 18.23 6.29 15.89
C GLY A 144 19.38 7.13 15.31
N GLY A 145 19.42 7.34 13.99
CA GLY A 145 20.27 8.34 13.34
C GLY A 145 19.69 9.76 13.35
N LEU A 146 18.41 9.91 13.71
CA LEU A 146 17.71 11.18 13.85
C LEU A 146 17.49 11.49 15.34
N GLU A 147 17.39 12.77 15.68
CA GLU A 147 17.22 13.20 17.08
C GLU A 147 15.72 13.21 17.46
N GLY A 148 15.38 12.54 18.56
CA GLY A 148 14.04 12.56 19.15
C GLY A 148 13.14 11.43 18.65
N ALA A 149 11.83 11.51 18.92
CA ALA A 149 10.82 10.61 18.37
C ALA A 149 10.26 11.25 17.09
N GLU A 150 10.93 10.99 15.98
CA GLU A 150 10.77 11.63 14.67
C GLU A 150 9.60 11.08 13.84
N THR A 151 9.01 9.96 14.24
CA THR A 151 7.90 9.34 13.51
C THR A 151 6.56 9.63 14.20
N ASP A 152 5.70 10.42 13.55
CA ASP A 152 4.31 10.61 13.96
C ASP A 152 3.43 9.41 13.55
N ILE A 153 2.52 8.98 14.43
CA ILE A 153 1.56 7.90 14.16
C ILE A 153 0.15 8.48 14.07
N THR A 154 -0.51 8.25 12.93
CA THR A 154 -1.95 8.51 12.77
C THR A 154 -2.71 7.21 12.53
N ARG A 155 -3.87 7.03 13.16
CA ARG A 155 -4.71 5.81 13.05
C ARG A 155 -6.14 6.14 12.67
N TYR A 156 -6.68 5.41 11.69
CA TYR A 156 -8.09 5.44 11.30
C TYR A 156 -8.74 4.18 11.85
N THR A 157 -9.55 4.32 12.91
CA THR A 157 -10.15 3.16 13.63
C THR A 157 -11.62 3.35 13.98
N SER A 158 -12.18 4.54 13.74
CA SER A 158 -13.55 4.87 14.10
C SER A 158 -14.50 4.53 12.95
N GLY A 159 -15.58 3.80 13.24
CA GLY A 159 -16.65 3.52 12.27
C GLY A 159 -16.29 2.54 11.14
N CYS A 160 -15.11 1.92 11.20
CA CYS A 160 -14.61 0.99 10.19
C CYS A 160 -15.45 -0.29 10.09
N ASN A 161 -15.46 -0.90 8.91
CA ASN A 161 -16.10 -2.20 8.70
C ASN A 161 -15.31 -3.33 9.37
N ASN A 162 -15.93 -4.49 9.56
CA ASN A 162 -15.21 -5.65 10.06
C ASN A 162 -14.16 -6.11 9.04
N GLY A 163 -12.90 -6.24 9.48
CA GLY A 163 -11.77 -6.63 8.63
C GLY A 163 -10.95 -5.47 8.07
N GLY A 164 -11.32 -4.23 8.41
CA GLY A 164 -10.63 -3.02 7.98
C GLY A 164 -11.30 -1.80 8.56
#